data_AF-A0A1V5TUJ2-F1
#
_entry.id   AF-A0A1V5TUJ2-F1
#
_cell.length_a   1.000
_cell.length_b   1.000
_cell.length_c   1.000
_cell.angle_alpha   90.00
_cell.angle_beta   90.00
_cell.angle_gamma   90.00
#
_symmetry.space_group_name_H-M   'P 1'
#
loop_
_entity.id
_entity.type
_entity.pdbx_description
1 polymer ?
#
loop_
_entity_poly.entity_id
_entity_poly.type
_entity_poly.pdbx_seq_one_letter_code
_entity_poly.pdbx_strand_id
1 'polypeptide(L)'
;MILLGAYLYGDYPAEKTLTVYGTFNTSVAGKIDYTENIVVIEGGNHAQFGNYGKQKGDPDATISAAEQQNITVAAIKDFLAEINV
;
A
#
# COMPACT_ATOMS: atom_id res chain seq x y z
N MET A 1 -8.35 -6.25 -7.25
CA MET A 1 -7.84 -4.87 -7.36
C MET A 1 -6.57 -4.73 -6.51
N ILE A 2 -5.62 -3.86 -6.88
CA ILE A 2 -4.42 -3.57 -6.08
C ILE A 2 -4.39 -2.07 -5.82
N LEU A 3 -4.29 -1.68 -4.55
CA LEU A 3 -4.29 -0.30 -4.08
C LEU A 3 -2.95 0.02 -3.42
N LEU A 4 -2.24 1.01 -3.94
CA LEU A 4 -0.94 1.45 -3.42
C LEU A 4 -1.06 2.87 -2.86
N GLY A 5 -0.91 3.00 -1.54
CA GLY A 5 -1.12 4.26 -0.85
C GLY A 5 -2.56 4.80 -0.97
N ALA A 6 -3.53 3.91 -1.18
CA ALA A 6 -4.95 4.20 -1.33
C ALA A 6 -5.78 3.21 -0.49
N TYR A 7 -7.09 3.42 -0.41
CA TYR A 7 -8.03 2.57 0.34
C TYR A 7 -9.26 2.27 -0.52
N LEU A 8 -9.97 1.20 -0.15
CA LEU A 8 -11.19 0.77 -0.81
C LEU A 8 -12.27 1.87 -0.73
N TYR A 9 -12.97 2.13 -1.84
CA TYR A 9 -14.11 3.04 -1.88
C TYR A 9 -15.29 2.40 -2.60
N GLY A 10 -16.48 2.47 -2.00
CA GLY A 10 -17.68 1.79 -2.48
C GLY A 10 -17.67 0.29 -2.17
N ASP A 11 -18.50 -0.46 -2.89
CA ASP A 11 -18.88 -1.84 -2.51
C ASP A 11 -18.02 -2.91 -3.21
N TYR A 12 -16.77 -2.60 -3.57
CA TYR A 12 -15.89 -3.61 -4.17
C TYR A 12 -15.40 -4.61 -3.09
N PRO A 13 -15.38 -5.92 -3.35
CA PRO A 13 -15.00 -6.91 -2.34
C PRO A 13 -13.58 -6.73 -1.81
N ALA A 14 -13.44 -6.63 -0.48
CA ALA A 14 -12.16 -6.48 0.21
C ALA A 14 -11.28 -7.74 0.04
N GLU A 15 -11.90 -8.92 0.03
CA GLU A 15 -11.22 -10.20 -0.20
C GLU A 15 -10.59 -10.30 -1.61
N LYS A 16 -11.05 -9.48 -2.56
CA LYS A 16 -10.45 -9.37 -3.91
C LYS A 16 -9.62 -8.12 -4.07
N THR A 17 -9.22 -7.46 -2.99
CA THR A 17 -8.45 -6.21 -3.02
C THR A 17 -7.24 -6.27 -2.11
N LEU A 18 -6.03 -6.15 -2.68
CA LEU A 18 -4.82 -5.90 -1.89
C LEU A 18 -4.70 -4.40 -1.61
N THR A 19 -4.56 -4.03 -0.35
CA THR A 19 -4.26 -2.65 0.09
C THR A 19 -2.86 -2.59 0.68
N VAL A 20 -1.97 -1.80 0.08
CA VAL A 20 -0.61 -1.58 0.57
C VAL A 20 -0.42 -0.10 0.89
N TYR A 21 0.00 0.24 2.11
CA TYR A 21 0.31 1.62 2.48
C TYR A 21 1.46 1.69 3.50
N GLY A 22 2.17 2.82 3.53
CA GLY A 22 3.24 3.05 4.51
C GLY A 22 2.75 3.72 5.78
N THR A 23 3.45 3.53 6.91
CA THR A 23 3.03 4.10 8.21
C THR A 23 3.04 5.62 8.26
N PHE A 24 3.81 6.29 7.40
CA PHE A 24 3.74 7.75 7.27
C PHE A 24 2.58 8.23 6.40
N ASN A 25 1.82 7.33 5.76
CA ASN A 25 0.62 7.68 5.01
C ASN A 25 -0.65 7.66 5.91
N THR A 26 -0.66 8.54 6.92
CA THR A 26 -1.66 8.55 8.01
C THR A 26 -3.10 8.80 7.54
N SER A 27 -3.28 9.55 6.44
CA SER A 27 -4.62 9.84 5.88
C SER A 27 -5.31 8.59 5.34
N VAL A 28 -4.54 7.61 4.86
CA VAL A 28 -5.06 6.32 4.37
C VAL A 28 -5.45 5.43 5.54
N ALA A 29 -4.58 5.33 6.56
CA ALA A 29 -4.84 4.47 7.72
C ALA A 29 -6.18 4.80 8.40
N GLY A 30 -6.52 6.09 8.54
CA GLY A 30 -7.78 6.53 9.13
C GLY A 30 -9.04 6.29 8.28
N LYS A 31 -8.89 5.74 7.07
CA LYS A 31 -9.99 5.45 6.12
C LYS A 31 -10.24 3.96 5.94
N ILE A 32 -9.41 3.11 6.53
CA ILE A 32 -9.53 1.66 6.43
C ILE A 32 -10.37 1.16 7.60
N ASP A 33 -11.52 0.57 7.28
CA ASP A 33 -12.46 -0.08 8.22
C ASP A 33 -12.66 -1.58 7.91
N TYR A 34 -11.81 -2.14 7.04
CA TYR A 34 -11.77 -3.54 6.63
C TYR A 34 -10.46 -4.21 7.07
N THR A 35 -10.38 -5.54 6.98
CA THR A 35 -9.26 -6.32 7.54
C THR A 35 -8.53 -7.20 6.52
N GLU A 36 -9.11 -7.38 5.35
CA GLU A 36 -8.66 -8.35 4.35
C GLU A 36 -7.53 -7.78 3.51
N ASN A 37 -6.48 -8.60 3.30
CA ASN A 37 -5.40 -8.33 2.36
C ASN A 37 -4.76 -6.94 2.55
N ILE A 38 -4.39 -6.61 3.78
CA ILE A 38 -3.75 -5.33 4.13
C ILE A 38 -2.28 -5.56 4.42
N VAL A 39 -1.42 -4.79 3.76
CA VAL A 39 0.02 -4.73 4.04
C VAL A 39 0.40 -3.32 4.46
N VAL A 40 0.89 -3.19 5.69
CA VAL A 40 1.42 -1.94 6.23
C VAL A 40 2.93 -1.97 6.15
N ILE A 41 3.52 -0.99 5.45
CA ILE A 41 4.97 -0.86 5.30
C ILE A 41 5.50 0.09 6.37
N GLU A 42 6.14 -0.48 7.39
CA GLU A 42 6.83 0.28 8.43
C GLU A 42 7.89 1.20 7.83
N GLY A 43 7.78 2.49 8.16
CA GLY A 43 8.70 3.52 7.67
C GLY A 43 8.44 3.98 6.24
N GLY A 44 7.47 3.41 5.54
CA GLY A 44 7.10 3.78 4.18
C GLY A 44 6.24 5.05 4.11
N ASN A 45 6.21 5.68 2.93
CA ASN A 45 5.36 6.84 2.64
C ASN A 45 4.54 6.64 1.35
N HIS A 46 3.75 7.64 0.94
CA HIS A 46 2.98 7.59 -0.30
C HIS A 46 3.87 7.74 -1.56
N ALA A 47 4.82 8.66 -1.53
CA ALA A 47 5.64 9.04 -2.69
C ALA A 47 6.47 7.89 -3.29
N GLN A 48 6.93 6.96 -2.46
CA GLN A 48 7.87 5.90 -2.86
C GLN A 48 7.22 4.74 -3.63
N PHE A 49 5.89 4.70 -3.76
CA PHE A 49 5.21 3.68 -4.59
C PHE A 49 5.47 3.88 -6.10
N GLY A 50 5.78 5.10 -6.53
CA GLY A 50 6.15 5.40 -7.91
C GLY A 50 7.50 6.11 -8.01
N ASN A 51 7.94 6.34 -9.26
CA ASN A 51 9.21 7.03 -9.56
C ASN A 51 9.02 8.51 -9.92
N TYR A 52 7.94 9.13 -9.41
CA TYR A 52 7.61 10.54 -9.67
C TYR A 52 8.24 11.51 -8.65
N GLY A 53 8.93 10.99 -7.64
CA GLY A 53 9.62 11.77 -6.61
C GLY A 53 8.67 12.35 -5.55
N LYS A 54 9.26 12.95 -4.52
CA LYS A 54 8.54 13.57 -3.40
C LYS A 54 7.76 14.80 -3.87
N GLN A 55 6.46 14.87 -3.54
CA GLN A 55 5.62 16.04 -3.78
C GLN A 55 5.50 16.91 -2.51
N LYS A 56 4.97 18.12 -2.69
CA LYS A 56 4.73 19.04 -1.57
C LYS A 56 3.71 18.43 -0.60
N GLY A 57 4.12 18.23 0.65
CA GLY A 57 3.27 17.67 1.70
C GLY A 57 3.49 16.18 1.95
N ASP A 58 4.28 15.49 1.12
CA ASP A 58 4.64 14.11 1.39
C ASP A 58 5.56 14.04 2.63
N PRO A 59 5.28 13.14 3.58
CA PRO A 59 6.17 12.89 4.70
C PRO A 59 7.43 12.16 4.22
N ASP A 60 8.54 12.38 4.92
CA ASP A 60 9.77 11.63 4.67
C ASP A 60 9.61 10.18 5.14
N ALA A 61 9.99 9.23 4.27
CA ALA A 61 10.11 7.83 4.64
C ALA A 61 11.41 7.59 5.43
N THR A 62 11.43 6.56 6.26
CA THR A 62 12.65 6.11 6.96
C THR A 62 13.31 4.92 6.25
N ILE A 63 12.66 4.35 5.24
CA ILE A 63 13.19 3.31 4.36
C ILE A 63 13.39 3.84 2.94
N SER A 64 14.28 3.21 2.18
CA SER A 64 14.53 3.61 0.79
C SER A 64 13.34 3.28 -0.13
N ALA A 65 13.24 4.00 -1.26
CA ALA A 65 12.24 3.70 -2.28
C ALA A 65 12.38 2.26 -2.80
N ALA A 66 13.61 1.77 -3.01
CA ALA A 66 13.86 0.40 -3.45
C ALA A 66 13.35 -0.64 -2.43
N GLU A 67 13.55 -0.38 -1.14
CA GLU A 67 13.05 -1.25 -0.07
C GLU A 67 11.52 -1.28 -0.03
N GLN A 68 10.87 -0.12 -0.06
CA GLN A 68 9.41 -0.04 -0.12
C GLN A 68 8.84 -0.74 -1.37
N GLN A 69 9.47 -0.56 -2.53
CA GLN A 69 9.06 -1.19 -3.78
C GLN A 69 9.26 -2.70 -3.75
N ASN A 70 10.35 -3.20 -3.16
CA ASN A 70 10.58 -4.63 -3.01
C ASN A 70 9.52 -5.29 -2.11
N ILE A 71 9.15 -4.65 -1.00
CA ILE A 71 8.06 -5.11 -0.11
C ILE A 71 6.73 -5.12 -0.88
N THR A 72 6.47 -4.06 -1.65
CA THR A 72 5.25 -3.94 -2.47
C THR A 72 5.18 -5.05 -3.52
N VAL A 73 6.29 -5.36 -4.20
CA VAL A 73 6.36 -6.43 -5.20
C VAL A 73 6.11 -7.80 -4.55
N ALA A 74 6.66 -8.06 -3.37
CA ALA A 74 6.41 -9.29 -2.62
C ALA A 74 4.93 -9.44 -2.28
N ALA A 75 4.31 -8.42 -1.70
CA ALA A 75 2.89 -8.41 -1.36
C ALA A 75 1.98 -8.67 -2.58
N ILE A 76 2.29 -8.05 -3.73
CA ILE A 76 1.54 -8.27 -4.96
C ILE A 76 1.69 -9.72 -5.44
N LYS A 77 2.89 -10.29 -5.40
CA LYS A 77 3.12 -11.68 -5.81
C LYS A 77 2.35 -12.66 -4.93
N ASP A 78 2.38 -12.46 -3.62
CA ASP A 78 1.69 -13.33 -2.66
C ASP A 78 0.17 -13.28 -2.89
N PHE A 79 -0.39 -12.07 -3.01
CA PHE A 79 -1.82 -11.88 -3.31
C PHE A 79 -2.25 -12.52 -4.64
N LEU A 80 -1.43 -12.40 -5.70
CA LEU A 80 -1.72 -13.03 -6.98
C LEU A 80 -1.61 -14.57 -6.91
N ALA A 81 -0.76 -15.12 -6.05
CA ALA A 81 -0.66 -16.55 -5.85
C ALA A 81 -1.92 -17.10 -5.16
N GLU A 82 -2.46 -16.39 -4.16
CA GLU A 82 -3.67 -16.78 -3.42
C GLU A 82 -4.93 -16.75 -4.30
N ILE A 83 -5.04 -15.80 -5.23
CA ILE A 83 -6.21 -15.70 -6.13
C ILE A 83 -6.27 -16.84 -7.16
N ASN A 84 -5.14 -17.48 -7.46
CA ASN A 84 -5.06 -18.56 -8.46
C ASN A 84 -5.30 -19.97 -7.88
N VAL A 85 -5.83 -20.06 -6.65
CA VAL A 85 -6.18 -21.33 -5.97
C VAL A 85 -7.69 -21.52 -5.93
#